data_AF-A0A2A4T0L3-F1
#
_entry.id   AF-A0A2A4T0L3-F1
#
_cell.length_a   1.000
_cell.length_b   1.000
_cell.length_c   1.000
_cell.angle_alpha   90.00
_cell.angle_beta   90.00
_cell.angle_gamma   90.00
#
_symmetry.space_group_name_H-M   'P 1'
#
loop_
_entity.id
_entity.type
_entity.pdbx_description
1 polymer ?
#
loop_
_entity_poly.entity_id
_entity_poly.type
_entity_poly.pdbx_seq_one_letter_code
_entity_poly.pdbx_strand_id
1 'polypeptide(L)'
;MTSAGGSKSIIHELTGGLIDLYLIVDGTYEETVQEYHKLVGKPLLPPLWGLGWHQSKYGYENTAALNAVVNGYATDKIPLEAIWSDIDYMDGFQDFTVDPSAFEGLADSIATW
;
A
#
# COMPACT_ATOMS: atom_id res chain seq x y z
N MET A 1 -14.17 2.88 -48.79
CA MET A 1 -12.77 3.21 -48.42
C MET A 1 -12.39 2.29 -47.26
N THR A 2 -11.71 1.19 -47.56
CA THR A 2 -11.20 0.22 -46.58
C THR A 2 -9.93 0.76 -45.97
N SER A 3 -9.94 1.16 -44.70
CA SER A 3 -8.70 1.46 -43.97
C SER A 3 -7.96 0.15 -43.74
N ALA A 4 -6.70 0.09 -44.18
CA ALA A 4 -5.77 -0.96 -43.84
C ALA A 4 -5.47 -0.86 -42.34
N GLY A 5 -6.18 -1.63 -41.53
CA GLY A 5 -5.90 -1.76 -40.10
C GLY A 5 -4.65 -2.61 -39.90
N GLY A 6 -3.58 -2.02 -39.40
CA GLY A 6 -2.37 -2.76 -39.03
C GLY A 6 -2.68 -3.87 -38.00
N SER A 7 -1.96 -4.99 -38.11
CA SER A 7 -2.10 -6.09 -37.16
C SER A 7 -1.74 -5.64 -35.75
N LYS A 8 -2.59 -5.95 -34.77
CA LYS A 8 -2.29 -5.79 -33.35
C LYS A 8 -1.90 -7.16 -32.79
N SER A 9 -0.74 -7.26 -32.17
CA SER A 9 -0.25 -8.49 -31.55
C SER A 9 0.25 -8.22 -30.13
N ILE A 10 0.11 -9.23 -29.27
CA ILE A 10 0.70 -9.30 -27.92
C ILE A 10 1.54 -10.58 -27.92
N ILE A 11 2.81 -10.47 -27.51
CA ILE A 11 3.76 -11.58 -27.46
C ILE A 11 4.17 -11.77 -26.00
N HIS A 12 4.01 -12.98 -25.48
CA HIS A 12 4.52 -13.38 -24.16
C HIS A 12 5.75 -14.26 -24.35
N GLU A 13 6.91 -13.77 -23.90
CA GLU A 13 8.16 -14.53 -23.87
C GLU A 13 8.43 -15.02 -22.45
N LEU A 14 8.58 -16.33 -22.28
CA LEU A 14 8.67 -16.99 -20.97
C LEU A 14 9.99 -17.75 -20.86
N THR A 15 10.60 -17.76 -19.67
CA THR A 15 11.89 -18.44 -19.41
C THR A 15 11.76 -19.89 -18.95
N GLY A 16 10.54 -20.37 -18.67
CA GLY A 16 10.25 -21.74 -18.24
C GLY A 16 8.84 -21.90 -17.67
N GLY A 17 8.49 -23.10 -17.19
CA GLY A 17 7.16 -23.43 -16.68
C GLY A 17 6.20 -23.94 -17.76
N LEU A 18 4.91 -24.01 -17.43
CA LEU A 18 3.82 -24.35 -18.36
C LEU A 18 3.07 -23.08 -18.78
N ILE A 19 2.52 -23.10 -19.99
CA ILE A 19 1.57 -22.08 -20.44
C ILE A 19 0.18 -22.53 -19.98
N ASP A 20 -0.34 -21.88 -18.94
CA ASP A 20 -1.72 -22.02 -18.47
C ASP A 20 -2.49 -20.72 -18.82
N LEU A 21 -3.40 -20.80 -19.78
CA LEU A 21 -4.05 -19.64 -20.40
C LEU A 21 -5.55 -19.62 -20.10
N TYR A 22 -6.01 -18.54 -19.50
CA TYR A 22 -7.42 -18.24 -19.27
C TYR A 22 -7.87 -17.10 -20.19
N LEU A 23 -8.91 -17.37 -20.99
CA LEU A 23 -9.52 -16.39 -21.89
C LEU A 23 -10.90 -16.03 -21.35
N ILE A 24 -11.09 -14.76 -20.98
CA ILE A 24 -12.38 -14.21 -20.55
C ILE A 24 -12.91 -13.42 -21.75
N VAL A 25 -13.96 -13.95 -22.39
CA VAL A 25 -14.45 -13.51 -23.70
C VAL A 25 -15.97 -13.34 -23.68
N ASP A 26 -16.47 -12.50 -22.79
CA ASP A 26 -17.79 -11.88 -22.90
C ASP A 26 -17.97 -10.79 -21.82
N GLY A 27 -18.96 -9.93 -22.00
CA GLY A 27 -19.41 -8.97 -21.01
C GLY A 27 -18.82 -7.57 -21.14
N THR A 28 -19.29 -6.70 -20.26
CA THR A 28 -18.75 -5.37 -20.03
C THR A 28 -17.35 -5.44 -19.40
N TYR A 29 -16.63 -4.31 -19.40
CA TYR A 29 -15.34 -4.21 -18.73
C TYR A 29 -15.42 -4.59 -17.24
N GLU A 30 -16.51 -4.24 -16.57
CA GLU A 30 -16.74 -4.58 -15.16
C GLU A 30 -16.91 -6.09 -14.96
N GLU A 31 -17.76 -6.73 -15.77
CA GLU A 31 -17.99 -8.18 -15.71
C GLU A 31 -16.70 -8.96 -16.00
N THR A 32 -15.88 -8.50 -16.95
CA THR A 32 -14.57 -9.11 -17.23
C THR A 32 -13.67 -9.13 -15.98
N VAL A 33 -13.61 -8.01 -15.24
CA VAL A 33 -12.84 -7.92 -13.99
C VAL A 33 -13.44 -8.81 -12.89
N GLN A 34 -14.77 -8.90 -12.81
CA GLN A 34 -15.44 -9.79 -11.87
C GLN A 34 -15.16 -11.27 -12.17
N GLU A 35 -15.21 -11.70 -13.43
CA GLU A 35 -14.86 -13.08 -13.83
C GLU A 35 -13.39 -13.39 -13.51
N TYR A 36 -12.49 -12.45 -13.76
CA TYR A 36 -11.08 -12.60 -13.38
C TYR A 36 -10.92 -12.85 -11.87
N HIS A 37 -11.63 -12.10 -11.02
CA HIS A 37 -11.60 -12.29 -9.57
C HIS A 37 -12.31 -13.55 -9.06
N LYS A 38 -13.17 -14.19 -9.87
CA LYS A 38 -13.65 -15.54 -9.54
C LYS A 38 -12.56 -16.59 -9.70
N LEU A 39 -11.61 -16.36 -10.62
CA LEU A 39 -10.48 -17.25 -10.87
C LEU A 39 -9.34 -17.04 -9.86
N VAL A 40 -8.89 -15.79 -9.67
CA VAL A 40 -7.70 -15.50 -8.83
C VAL A 40 -8.02 -15.22 -7.36
N GLY A 41 -9.30 -15.09 -7.02
CA GLY A 41 -9.78 -14.69 -5.70
C GLY A 41 -10.22 -13.22 -5.66
N LYS A 42 -11.21 -12.97 -4.80
CA LYS A 42 -11.74 -11.62 -4.58
C LYS A 42 -10.79 -10.80 -3.69
N PRO A 43 -10.73 -9.48 -3.87
CA PRO A 43 -10.01 -8.61 -2.94
C PRO A 43 -10.50 -8.78 -1.50
N LEU A 44 -9.59 -8.69 -0.54
CA LEU A 44 -9.94 -8.65 0.87
C LEU A 44 -10.68 -7.33 1.17
N LEU A 45 -11.65 -7.37 2.09
CA LEU A 45 -12.24 -6.15 2.64
C LEU A 45 -11.22 -5.49 3.61
N PRO A 46 -10.73 -4.27 3.34
CA PRO A 46 -9.82 -3.58 4.26
C PRO A 46 -10.56 -3.17 5.54
N PRO A 47 -9.84 -3.02 6.67
CA PRO A 47 -10.41 -2.42 7.87
C PRO A 47 -10.78 -0.96 7.60
N LEU A 48 -11.83 -0.47 8.26
CA LEU A 48 -12.37 0.87 7.99
C LEU A 48 -11.33 1.98 8.18
N TRP A 49 -10.47 1.89 9.19
CA TRP A 49 -9.40 2.87 9.43
C TRP A 49 -8.39 2.94 8.27
N GLY A 50 -8.19 1.83 7.54
CA GLY A 50 -7.27 1.76 6.40
C GLY A 50 -7.78 2.46 5.14
N LEU A 51 -9.03 2.95 5.15
CA LEU A 51 -9.59 3.80 4.09
C LEU A 51 -9.45 5.30 4.39
N GLY A 52 -8.93 5.65 5.57
CA GLY A 52 -8.67 7.02 5.97
C GLY A 52 -7.38 7.61 5.41
N TRP A 53 -6.99 8.78 5.91
CA TRP A 53 -5.75 9.45 5.55
C TRP A 53 -4.56 8.86 6.31
N HIS A 54 -3.50 8.54 5.56
CA HIS A 54 -2.27 7.97 6.09
C HIS A 54 -1.12 8.95 5.86
N GLN A 55 -0.38 9.30 6.91
CA GLN A 55 0.83 10.11 6.83
C GLN A 55 2.07 9.22 6.98
N SER A 56 3.04 9.40 6.07
CA SER A 56 4.32 8.70 6.12
C SER A 56 5.45 9.59 5.59
N LYS A 57 6.67 9.33 6.06
CA LYS A 57 7.89 9.96 5.56
C LYS A 57 9.10 9.10 5.98
N TYR A 58 10.03 8.88 5.05
CA TYR A 58 11.40 8.51 5.42
C TYR A 58 12.13 9.75 5.95
N GLY A 59 12.62 9.67 7.19
CA GLY A 59 13.36 10.71 7.90
C GLY A 59 12.53 11.33 9.00
N TYR A 60 11.75 10.53 9.73
CA TYR A 60 11.31 10.89 11.08
C TYR A 60 12.40 10.44 12.03
N GLU A 61 13.21 11.37 12.53
CA GLU A 61 14.47 11.02 13.21
C GLU A 61 14.29 10.53 14.66
N ASN A 62 13.09 10.65 15.24
CA ASN A 62 12.80 10.27 16.64
C ASN A 62 11.30 10.30 16.96
N THR A 63 10.95 9.81 18.16
CA THR A 63 9.58 9.85 18.71
C THR A 63 8.98 11.26 18.74
N ALA A 64 9.78 12.28 19.07
CA ALA A 64 9.30 13.66 19.17
C ALA A 64 8.88 14.23 17.79
N ALA A 65 9.60 13.87 16.73
CA ALA A 65 9.25 14.24 15.36
C ALA A 65 7.90 13.63 14.93
N LEU A 66 7.63 12.37 15.27
CA LEU A 66 6.33 11.73 15.03
C LEU A 66 5.22 12.42 15.80
N ASN A 67 5.42 12.67 17.10
CA ASN A 67 4.46 13.39 17.94
C ASN A 67 4.16 14.79 17.40
N ALA A 68 5.17 15.52 16.91
CA ALA A 68 4.99 16.84 16.32
C ALA A 68 4.07 16.80 15.08
N VAL A 69 4.20 15.77 14.25
CA VAL A 69 3.33 15.58 13.08
C VAL A 69 1.90 15.28 13.51
N VAL A 70 1.69 14.31 14.40
CA VAL A 70 0.35 13.95 14.91
C VAL A 70 -0.33 15.18 15.52
N ASN A 71 0.38 15.92 16.36
CA ASN A 71 -0.13 17.15 16.98
C ASN A 71 -0.41 18.26 15.96
N GLY A 72 0.38 18.36 14.89
CA GLY A 72 0.14 19.30 13.79
C GLY A 72 -1.19 19.02 13.09
N TYR A 73 -1.44 17.77 12.70
CA TYR A 73 -2.71 17.34 12.11
C TYR A 73 -3.90 17.66 13.03
N ALA A 74 -3.77 17.36 14.33
CA ALA A 74 -4.80 17.67 15.32
C ALA A 74 -5.06 19.19 15.46
N THR A 75 -4.00 19.99 15.50
CA THR A 75 -4.06 21.46 15.61
C THR A 75 -4.73 22.08 14.39
N ASP A 76 -4.37 21.61 13.20
CA ASP A 76 -4.89 22.10 11.92
C ASP A 76 -6.26 21.50 11.55
N LYS A 77 -6.78 20.60 12.38
CA LYS A 77 -8.06 19.89 12.18
C LYS A 77 -8.11 19.11 10.87
N ILE A 78 -6.99 18.52 10.49
CA ILE A 78 -6.87 17.62 9.35
C ILE A 78 -7.04 16.18 9.87
N PRO A 79 -7.97 15.38 9.33
CA PRO A 79 -8.11 13.98 9.71
C PRO A 79 -6.82 13.19 9.48
N LEU A 80 -6.48 12.34 10.44
CA LEU A 80 -5.32 11.44 10.39
C LEU A 80 -5.71 10.11 11.00
N GLU A 81 -5.91 9.09 10.16
CA GLU A 81 -6.27 7.74 10.61
C GLU A 81 -5.04 6.87 10.91
N ALA A 82 -3.91 7.10 10.24
CA ALA A 82 -2.68 6.36 10.50
C ALA A 82 -1.42 7.21 10.29
N ILE A 83 -0.45 7.08 11.20
CA ILE A 83 0.90 7.61 11.08
C ILE A 83 1.88 6.44 10.89
N TRP A 84 2.82 6.58 9.97
CA TRP A 84 3.83 5.58 9.65
C TRP A 84 5.22 6.13 9.94
N SER A 85 6.03 5.32 10.62
CA SER A 85 7.48 5.49 10.66
C SER A 85 8.10 4.50 9.69
N ASP A 86 9.00 4.99 8.83
CA ASP A 86 9.79 4.14 7.94
C ASP A 86 10.88 3.39 8.75
N ILE A 87 11.89 2.85 8.11
CA ILE A 87 13.01 2.11 8.73
C ILE A 87 13.79 2.90 9.81
N ASP A 88 13.54 4.21 9.96
CA ASP A 88 14.17 5.07 10.97
C ASP A 88 13.94 4.60 12.41
N TYR A 89 12.78 3.99 12.71
CA TYR A 89 12.49 3.53 14.07
C TYR A 89 13.34 2.34 14.51
N MET A 90 13.95 1.62 13.57
CA MET A 90 14.64 0.35 13.83
C MET A 90 16.05 0.59 14.41
N ASP A 91 16.50 -0.30 15.30
CA ASP A 91 17.88 -0.32 15.79
C ASP A 91 18.83 -0.81 14.67
N GLY A 92 19.49 0.12 13.99
CA GLY A 92 20.41 -0.18 12.90
C GLY A 92 19.75 -0.88 11.71
N PHE A 93 18.50 -0.53 11.39
CA PHE A 93 17.71 -1.11 10.28
C PHE A 93 17.37 -2.61 10.44
N GLN A 94 17.35 -3.11 11.68
CA GLN A 94 16.97 -4.49 11.98
C GLN A 94 15.45 -4.60 12.20
N ASP A 95 14.81 -5.49 11.45
CA ASP A 95 13.40 -5.82 11.67
C ASP A 95 13.13 -6.25 13.11
N PHE A 96 11.94 -5.92 13.62
CA PHE A 96 11.49 -6.27 14.98
C PHE A 96 12.31 -5.64 16.12
N THR A 97 13.00 -4.54 15.86
CA THR A 97 13.71 -3.74 16.86
C THR A 97 13.20 -2.29 16.88
N VAL A 98 13.44 -1.58 17.97
CA VAL A 98 13.19 -0.14 18.09
C VAL A 98 14.47 0.51 18.61
N ASP A 99 14.98 1.55 17.94
CA ASP A 99 16.16 2.28 18.38
C ASP A 99 15.91 2.85 19.78
N PRO A 100 16.65 2.39 20.81
CA PRO A 100 16.37 2.75 22.19
C PRO A 100 16.76 4.20 22.52
N SER A 101 17.54 4.87 21.68
CA SER A 101 17.99 6.25 21.86
C SER A 101 17.12 7.24 21.10
N ALA A 102 16.90 7.02 19.81
CA ALA A 102 16.12 7.92 18.97
C ALA A 102 14.61 7.76 19.19
N PHE A 103 14.15 6.53 19.44
CA PHE A 103 12.74 6.20 19.57
C PHE A 103 12.33 5.82 20.99
N GLU A 104 13.04 6.37 21.99
CA GLU A 104 12.63 6.29 23.38
C GLU A 104 11.18 6.82 23.55
N GLY A 105 10.38 6.13 24.37
CA GLY A 105 8.99 6.51 24.65
C GLY A 105 8.01 6.35 23.49
N LEU A 106 8.41 5.70 22.38
CA LEU A 106 7.51 5.45 21.25
C LEU A 106 6.28 4.63 21.66
N ALA A 107 6.47 3.59 22.47
CA ALA A 107 5.38 2.75 22.97
C ALA A 107 4.35 3.54 23.79
N ASP A 108 4.81 4.48 24.63
CA ASP A 108 3.92 5.35 25.41
C ASP A 108 3.17 6.32 24.50
N SER A 109 3.84 6.87 23.48
CA SER A 109 3.20 7.77 22.52
C SER A 109 2.05 7.07 21.78
N ILE A 110 2.28 5.86 21.27
CA ILE A 110 1.27 5.06 20.55
C ILE A 110 0.05 4.75 21.43
N ALA A 111 0.22 4.60 22.74
CA ALA A 111 -0.89 4.35 23.67
C ALA A 111 -1.78 5.58 23.92
N THR A 112 -1.35 6.77 23.52
CA THR A 112 -2.02 8.05 23.80
C THR A 112 -2.60 8.75 22.57
N TRP A 113 -2.25 8.28 21.37
CA TRP A 113 -2.78 8.78 20.11
C TRP A 113 -4.22 8.33 19.86
#